data_AF-A0A235EWE4-F1
#
_entry.id   AF-A0A235EWE4-F1
#
_cell.length_a   1.000
_cell.length_b   1.000
_cell.length_c   1.000
_cell.angle_alpha   90.00
_cell.angle_beta   90.00
_cell.angle_gamma   90.00
#
_symmetry.space_group_name_H-M   'P 1'
#
loop_
_entity.id
_entity.type
_entity.pdbx_description
1 polymer ?
#
loop_
_entity_poly.entity_id
_entity_poly.type
_entity_poly.pdbx_seq_one_letter_code
_entity_poly.pdbx_strand_id
1 'polypeptide(L)'
;MKHGGELWRGFLSDGRRLVENASAFEISGRLTRINGLVMEAAGLKLPLGSGCRVLVPGGGAVEAEVVGFNGDKLFMMPTDDVFGLAPGARVLPMEVGVPRLVPGKRIGPRRRAADRAKHLPVGDALLGRVVDGAGRPLDGAGPLTTQETRSLQGRPINPLARAPISQPLDVGIRAINALLTVGRGQRLGLFAGSGVGKSVLIGMMARYTEADIIVVGLIGERGREVKEFIDHSLGPEGLARSVVVAAPADTSPLMRMQGAAYATTIAEYFRDQGKQVLLIMDSLTRYAMAQREIALAIGEPPVTRGYPPSVFARLPALVERAGNGPEGGGSITAFYTVLAEGDDQQDPIADSARAILDGHFVLSRSLADQGHYPALDIEQSISRAMHNLVGDDHFAVVRQFKQFFSRYQRSRDLIAVGAYQAGGDPVLDTAVRLYPRLEAFLQQGINECEPYDSALQKLAQVFSGGA
;
A
#
# COMPACT_ATOMS: atom_id res chain seq x y z
N MET A 1 42.21 -25.01 -5.17
CA MET A 1 42.46 -24.90 -3.71
C MET A 1 42.46 -23.46 -3.16
N LYS A 2 42.90 -22.42 -3.88
CA LYS A 2 42.91 -21.03 -3.34
C LYS A 2 41.53 -20.41 -3.06
N HIS A 3 40.48 -20.77 -3.80
CA HIS A 3 39.13 -20.20 -3.62
C HIS A 3 38.40 -20.67 -2.34
N GLY A 4 38.74 -21.84 -1.79
CA GLY A 4 38.12 -22.31 -0.54
C GLY A 4 38.58 -21.54 0.70
N GLY A 5 39.84 -21.10 0.73
CA GLY A 5 40.42 -20.40 1.88
C GLY A 5 39.81 -19.00 2.11
N GLU A 6 39.55 -18.25 1.03
CA GLU A 6 38.94 -16.92 1.14
C GLU A 6 37.48 -16.99 1.59
N LEU A 7 36.75 -18.00 1.14
CA LEU A 7 35.36 -18.24 1.52
C LEU A 7 35.22 -18.45 3.05
N TRP A 8 36.03 -19.34 3.61
CA TRP A 8 36.01 -19.61 5.06
C TRP A 8 36.57 -18.46 5.89
N ARG A 9 37.57 -17.73 5.39
CA ARG A 9 38.05 -16.50 6.05
C ARG A 9 36.95 -15.43 6.13
N GLY A 10 36.19 -15.24 5.06
CA GLY A 10 35.06 -14.31 5.03
C GLY A 10 33.98 -14.72 6.04
N PHE A 11 33.61 -16.00 6.05
CA PHE A 11 32.65 -16.56 7.00
C PHE A 11 33.08 -16.36 8.46
N LEU A 12 34.34 -16.69 8.80
CA LEU A 12 34.87 -16.53 10.16
C LEU A 12 35.00 -15.07 10.57
N SER A 13 35.38 -14.18 9.64
CA SER A 13 35.44 -12.74 9.88
C SER A 13 34.06 -12.16 10.21
N ASP A 14 33.02 -12.58 9.48
CA ASP A 14 31.66 -12.13 9.71
C ASP A 14 31.12 -12.69 11.05
N GLY A 15 31.45 -13.94 11.38
CA GLY A 15 31.14 -14.53 12.69
C GLY A 15 31.80 -13.81 13.85
N ARG A 16 33.09 -13.45 13.74
CA ARG A 16 33.80 -12.67 14.78
C ARG A 16 33.11 -11.33 15.04
N ARG A 17 32.73 -10.63 13.97
CA ARG A 17 32.03 -9.35 14.05
C ARG A 17 30.67 -9.47 14.73
N LEU A 18 29.95 -10.58 14.51
CA LEU A 18 28.67 -10.82 15.20
C LEU A 18 28.89 -11.02 16.71
N VAL A 19 29.88 -11.82 17.09
CA VAL A 19 30.22 -12.08 18.50
C VAL A 19 30.71 -10.81 19.22
N GLU A 20 31.52 -9.98 18.56
CA GLU A 20 32.01 -8.70 19.12
C GLU A 20 30.87 -7.73 19.47
N ASN A 21 29.72 -7.83 18.80
CA ASN A 21 28.55 -6.99 19.07
C ASN A 21 27.51 -7.67 19.97
N ALA A 22 27.75 -8.91 20.41
CA ALA A 22 26.85 -9.61 21.32
C ALA A 22 26.97 -9.05 22.73
N SER A 23 25.83 -8.81 23.39
CA SER A 23 25.82 -8.45 24.81
C SER A 23 26.00 -9.72 25.64
N ALA A 24 26.96 -9.71 26.57
CA ALA A 24 27.16 -10.82 27.51
C ALA A 24 26.04 -10.92 28.58
N PHE A 25 25.24 -9.86 28.74
CA PHE A 25 24.16 -9.79 29.71
C PHE A 25 22.82 -9.56 29.02
N GLU A 26 21.80 -10.31 29.47
CA GLU A 26 20.40 -10.05 29.10
C GLU A 26 19.88 -8.89 29.94
N ILE A 27 19.65 -7.74 29.30
CA ILE A 27 19.06 -6.58 29.95
C ILE A 27 17.57 -6.85 30.13
N SER A 28 17.04 -6.64 31.33
CA SER A 28 15.60 -6.78 31.59
C SER A 28 15.09 -5.60 32.41
N GLY A 29 13.87 -5.17 32.11
CA GLY A 29 13.13 -4.25 32.97
C GLY A 29 11.84 -4.89 33.48
N ARG A 30 10.95 -4.05 34.01
CA ARG A 30 9.69 -4.47 34.59
C ARG A 30 8.54 -3.63 34.08
N LEU A 31 7.42 -4.29 33.83
CA LEU A 31 6.15 -3.65 33.51
C LEU A 31 5.65 -2.89 34.74
N THR A 32 5.48 -1.58 34.63
CA THR A 32 5.04 -0.73 35.74
C THR A 32 3.56 -0.41 35.68
N ARG A 33 3.00 -0.27 34.47
CA ARG A 33 1.59 0.11 34.27
C ARG A 33 1.08 -0.39 32.92
N ILE A 34 -0.21 -0.69 32.85
CA ILE A 34 -0.95 -0.83 31.59
C ILE A 34 -2.07 0.21 31.63
N ASN A 35 -2.17 1.06 30.61
CA ASN A 35 -3.24 2.04 30.47
C ASN A 35 -3.83 1.94 29.05
N GLY A 36 -4.94 1.21 28.93
CA GLY A 36 -5.56 0.93 27.64
C GLY A 36 -4.57 0.23 26.70
N LEU A 37 -4.25 0.90 25.59
CA LEU A 37 -3.39 0.37 24.52
C LEU A 37 -1.88 0.51 24.82
N VAL A 38 -1.49 1.32 25.82
CA VAL A 38 -0.07 1.62 26.09
C VAL A 38 0.36 0.98 27.40
N MET A 39 1.49 0.27 27.35
CA MET A 39 2.19 -0.31 28.47
C MET A 39 3.38 0.57 28.87
N GLU A 40 3.57 0.79 30.17
CA GLU A 40 4.75 1.45 30.72
C GLU A 40 5.73 0.41 31.28
N ALA A 41 7.01 0.53 30.95
CA ALA A 41 8.07 -0.25 31.57
C ALA A 41 9.21 0.63 32.08
N ALA A 42 9.92 0.14 33.09
CA ALA A 42 11.09 0.79 33.68
C ALA A 42 12.24 -0.21 33.88
N GLY A 43 13.47 0.31 34.02
CA GLY A 43 14.66 -0.51 34.26
C GLY A 43 15.35 -1.04 33.00
N LEU A 44 14.88 -0.66 31.81
CA LEU A 44 15.56 -0.91 30.54
C LEU A 44 15.46 0.31 29.63
N LYS A 45 16.44 0.51 28.75
CA LYS A 45 16.49 1.61 27.77
C LYS A 45 16.56 1.03 26.38
N LEU A 46 15.51 1.22 25.59
CA LEU A 46 15.39 0.71 24.22
C LEU A 46 15.06 1.86 23.25
N PRO A 47 15.62 1.85 22.04
CA PRO A 47 15.27 2.83 21.03
C PRO A 47 13.84 2.65 20.52
N LEU A 48 13.24 3.73 20.01
CA LEU A 48 11.94 3.69 19.34
C LEU A 48 11.93 2.66 18.21
N GLY A 49 10.85 1.89 18.12
CA GLY A 49 10.69 0.82 17.14
C GLY A 49 11.36 -0.50 17.52
N SER A 50 11.97 -0.58 18.71
CA SER A 50 12.52 -1.84 19.21
C SER A 50 11.40 -2.77 19.63
N GLY A 51 11.49 -4.02 19.19
CA GLY A 51 10.64 -5.09 19.71
C GLY A 51 11.06 -5.50 21.12
N CYS A 52 10.09 -5.91 21.91
CA CYS A 52 10.25 -6.44 23.25
C CYS A 52 9.24 -7.55 23.52
N ARG A 53 9.53 -8.38 24.52
CA ARG A 53 8.67 -9.45 25.00
C ARG A 53 8.37 -9.23 26.48
N VAL A 54 7.10 -9.24 26.83
CA VAL A 54 6.64 -9.15 28.22
C VAL A 54 6.26 -10.56 28.67
N LEU A 55 6.94 -11.07 29.69
CA LEU A 55 6.72 -12.43 30.17
C LEU A 55 5.42 -12.51 30.98
N VAL A 56 4.56 -13.47 30.62
CA VAL A 56 3.31 -13.73 31.33
C VAL A 56 3.60 -14.63 32.55
N PRO A 57 3.17 -14.28 33.77
CA PRO A 57 3.25 -15.18 34.91
C PRO A 57 2.47 -16.47 34.64
N GLY A 58 3.14 -17.62 34.68
CA GLY A 58 2.53 -18.92 34.35
C GLY A 58 2.89 -19.46 32.96
N GLY A 59 3.60 -18.68 32.12
CA GLY A 59 4.14 -19.13 30.84
C GLY A 59 3.63 -18.33 29.64
N GLY A 60 4.43 -18.29 28.59
CA GLY A 60 4.17 -17.47 27.40
C GLY A 60 4.76 -16.06 27.49
N ALA A 61 4.60 -15.29 26.41
CA ALA A 61 5.04 -13.91 26.33
C ALA A 61 4.17 -13.12 25.35
N VAL A 62 3.98 -11.84 25.64
CA VAL A 62 3.31 -10.89 24.75
C VAL A 62 4.38 -10.09 24.01
N GLU A 63 4.34 -10.06 22.68
CA GLU A 63 5.21 -9.20 21.87
C GLU A 63 4.69 -7.75 21.89
N ALA A 64 5.61 -6.80 22.00
CA ALA A 64 5.32 -5.38 22.00
C ALA A 64 6.43 -4.58 21.31
N GLU A 65 6.13 -3.36 20.89
CA GLU A 65 7.10 -2.42 20.30
C GLU A 65 7.16 -1.13 21.10
N VAL A 66 8.37 -0.57 21.24
CA VAL A 66 8.58 0.72 21.90
C VAL A 66 8.09 1.85 21.01
N VAL A 67 7.02 2.53 21.46
CA VAL A 67 6.37 3.64 20.73
C VAL A 67 6.78 5.02 21.26
N GLY A 68 7.35 5.09 22.46
CA GLY A 68 7.73 6.34 23.10
C GLY A 68 8.56 6.13 24.36
N PHE A 69 9.05 7.22 24.94
CA PHE A 69 9.63 7.22 26.28
C PHE A 69 9.49 8.60 26.91
N ASN A 70 9.47 8.65 28.25
CA ASN A 70 9.51 9.87 29.02
C ASN A 70 10.40 9.67 30.26
N GLY A 71 11.56 10.33 30.27
CA GLY A 71 12.61 10.10 31.27
C GLY A 71 13.06 8.64 31.26
N ASP A 72 12.93 7.96 32.40
CA ASP A 72 13.31 6.54 32.55
C ASP A 72 12.17 5.55 32.27
N LYS A 73 11.00 6.04 31.84
CA LYS A 73 9.85 5.21 31.46
C LYS A 73 9.80 4.98 29.96
N LEU A 74 9.66 3.73 29.54
CA LEU A 74 9.37 3.34 28.17
C LEU A 74 7.87 3.14 27.98
N PHE A 75 7.34 3.65 26.87
CA PHE A 75 5.99 3.36 26.39
C PHE A 75 6.07 2.30 25.30
N MET A 76 5.33 1.22 25.49
CA MET A 76 5.30 0.06 24.60
C MET A 76 3.87 -0.22 24.20
N MET A 77 3.64 -0.62 22.97
CA MET A 77 2.33 -1.08 22.50
C MET A 77 2.41 -2.55 22.12
N PRO A 78 1.51 -3.40 22.61
CA PRO A 78 1.49 -4.82 22.28
C PRO A 78 1.07 -5.03 20.83
N THR A 79 1.60 -6.07 20.18
CA THR A 79 1.17 -6.46 18.83
C THR A 79 -0.08 -7.34 18.86
N ASP A 80 -0.21 -8.15 19.91
CA ASP A 80 -1.31 -9.09 20.18
C ASP A 80 -2.00 -8.74 21.53
N ASP A 81 -2.94 -9.56 21.99
CA ASP A 81 -3.65 -9.33 23.25
C ASP A 81 -2.74 -9.37 24.50
N VAL A 82 -3.10 -8.58 25.51
CA VAL A 82 -2.36 -8.42 26.78
C VAL A 82 -2.88 -9.29 27.92
N PHE A 83 -3.74 -10.26 27.63
CA PHE A 83 -4.35 -11.11 28.66
C PHE A 83 -3.28 -11.87 29.46
N GLY A 84 -3.43 -11.86 30.79
CA GLY A 84 -2.51 -12.54 31.71
C GLY A 84 -1.29 -11.71 32.12
N LEU A 85 -1.05 -10.53 31.55
CA LEU A 85 0.01 -9.64 32.03
C LEU A 85 -0.30 -9.12 33.44
N ALA A 86 0.71 -9.13 34.31
CA ALA A 86 0.61 -8.64 35.68
C ALA A 86 1.62 -7.51 35.94
N PRO A 87 1.33 -6.58 36.87
CA PRO A 87 2.31 -5.59 37.32
C PRO A 87 3.61 -6.26 37.78
N GLY A 88 4.75 -5.70 37.38
CA GLY A 88 6.07 -6.24 37.67
C GLY A 88 6.55 -7.35 36.74
N ALA A 89 5.75 -7.76 35.74
CA ALA A 89 6.16 -8.71 34.70
C ALA A 89 7.50 -8.30 34.06
N ARG A 90 8.37 -9.28 33.80
CA ARG A 90 9.69 -9.01 33.19
C ARG A 90 9.51 -8.61 31.74
N VAL A 91 10.19 -7.53 31.35
CA VAL A 91 10.25 -7.03 29.98
C VAL A 91 11.65 -7.28 29.45
N LEU A 92 11.73 -8.00 28.34
CA LEU A 92 12.98 -8.36 27.68
C LEU A 92 13.03 -7.72 26.29
N PRO A 93 14.18 -7.19 25.85
CA PRO A 93 14.35 -6.82 24.45
C PRO A 93 14.20 -8.05 23.57
N MET A 94 13.50 -7.90 22.46
CA MET A 94 13.44 -8.97 21.47
C MET A 94 14.74 -8.96 20.69
N GLU A 95 15.49 -10.07 20.74
CA GLU A 95 16.73 -10.19 19.99
C GLU A 95 16.43 -10.07 18.49
N VAL A 96 17.14 -9.15 17.85
CA VAL A 96 17.07 -8.96 16.41
C VAL A 96 17.77 -10.15 15.78
N GLY A 97 17.05 -10.93 14.99
CA GLY A 97 17.58 -12.12 14.30
C GLY A 97 19.01 -11.89 13.81
N VAL A 98 19.94 -12.62 14.42
CA VAL A 98 21.33 -12.68 13.95
C VAL A 98 21.26 -13.39 12.60
N PRO A 99 21.74 -12.76 11.51
CA PRO A 99 21.61 -13.36 10.20
C PRO A 99 22.43 -14.64 10.19
N ARG A 100 21.83 -15.73 9.72
CA ARG A 100 22.51 -17.02 9.64
C ARG A 100 23.74 -16.85 8.75
N LEU A 101 24.91 -17.21 9.27
CA LEU A 101 26.13 -17.21 8.47
C LEU A 101 26.01 -18.32 7.42
N VAL A 102 26.14 -17.95 6.16
CA VAL A 102 26.17 -18.89 5.02
C VAL A 102 27.54 -18.76 4.35
N PRO A 103 28.31 -19.85 4.21
CA PRO A 103 29.60 -19.80 3.54
C PRO A 103 29.45 -19.23 2.12
N GLY A 104 30.26 -18.21 1.79
CA GLY A 104 30.21 -17.52 0.49
C GLY A 104 29.27 -16.31 0.42
N LYS A 105 28.34 -16.12 1.37
CA LYS A 105 27.55 -14.88 1.49
C LYS A 105 28.12 -14.00 2.60
N ARG A 106 28.44 -12.75 2.28
CA ARG A 106 28.95 -11.78 3.26
C ARG A 106 27.81 -11.07 3.99
N ILE A 107 27.97 -10.84 5.29
CA ILE A 107 27.05 -9.98 6.05
C ILE A 107 27.34 -8.52 5.69
N GLY A 108 26.35 -7.85 5.08
CA GLY A 108 26.41 -6.41 4.83
C GLY A 108 26.54 -5.61 6.13
N PRO A 109 27.24 -4.47 6.14
CA PRO A 109 27.41 -3.67 7.35
C PRO A 109 26.06 -3.12 7.85
N ARG A 110 25.64 -3.51 9.06
CA ARG A 110 24.44 -2.98 9.75
C ARG A 110 24.76 -1.64 10.42
N ARG A 111 24.76 -0.56 9.62
CA ARG A 111 25.14 0.79 10.07
C ARG A 111 23.96 1.60 10.61
N ARG A 112 22.73 1.32 10.17
CA ARG A 112 21.53 2.07 10.57
C ARG A 112 20.85 1.40 11.77
N ALA A 113 20.21 2.19 12.62
CA ALA A 113 19.36 1.66 13.70
C ALA A 113 18.29 0.72 13.15
N ALA A 114 17.70 1.07 12.00
CA ALA A 114 16.73 0.26 11.26
C ALA A 114 17.26 -1.13 10.83
N ASP A 115 18.57 -1.27 10.58
CA ASP A 115 19.16 -2.57 10.23
C ASP A 115 19.20 -3.52 11.45
N ARG A 116 19.03 -2.95 12.65
CA ARG A 116 18.93 -3.63 13.95
C ARG A 116 17.50 -3.58 14.50
N ALA A 117 16.49 -3.30 13.68
CA ALA A 117 15.07 -3.40 14.08
C ALA A 117 14.53 -4.81 13.78
N LYS A 118 13.24 -5.07 14.04
CA LYS A 118 12.57 -6.33 13.68
C LYS A 118 12.70 -6.59 12.16
N HIS A 119 13.18 -7.77 11.79
CA HIS A 119 13.18 -8.25 10.39
C HIS A 119 12.07 -9.26 10.21
N LEU A 120 11.39 -9.20 9.06
CA LEU A 120 10.33 -10.12 8.67
C LEU A 120 10.72 -10.91 7.42
N PRO A 121 10.14 -12.11 7.21
CA PRO A 121 10.40 -12.93 6.04
C PRO A 121 10.10 -12.19 4.73
N VAL A 122 10.91 -12.39 3.70
CA VAL A 122 10.63 -11.95 2.33
C VAL A 122 11.03 -13.05 1.34
N GLY A 123 10.68 -12.91 0.06
CA GLY A 123 11.05 -13.87 -0.98
C GLY A 123 9.87 -14.56 -1.64
N ASP A 124 10.18 -15.36 -2.66
CA ASP A 124 9.21 -16.03 -3.53
C ASP A 124 8.30 -17.01 -2.76
N ALA A 125 8.74 -17.49 -1.60
CA ALA A 125 7.94 -18.33 -0.71
C ALA A 125 6.66 -17.66 -0.18
N LEU A 126 6.53 -16.33 -0.36
CA LEU A 126 5.33 -15.56 -0.02
C LEU A 126 4.28 -15.54 -1.16
N LEU A 127 4.63 -15.92 -2.39
CA LEU A 127 3.69 -15.91 -3.51
C LEU A 127 2.57 -16.94 -3.27
N GLY A 128 1.33 -16.52 -3.47
CA GLY A 128 0.16 -17.33 -3.15
C GLY A 128 -0.19 -17.39 -1.66
N ARG A 129 0.53 -16.67 -0.80
CA ARG A 129 0.35 -16.73 0.67
C ARG A 129 -0.41 -15.52 1.20
N VAL A 130 -1.13 -15.76 2.29
CA VAL A 130 -1.78 -14.72 3.09
C VAL A 130 -1.11 -14.68 4.46
N VAL A 131 -0.58 -13.52 4.84
CA VAL A 131 0.19 -13.33 6.07
C VAL A 131 -0.28 -12.10 6.85
N ASP A 132 -0.02 -12.06 8.15
CA ASP A 132 -0.30 -10.89 8.98
C ASP A 132 0.83 -9.85 8.93
N GLY A 133 0.64 -8.73 9.64
CA GLY A 133 1.65 -7.66 9.74
C GLY A 133 2.95 -8.06 10.44
N ALA A 134 2.99 -9.22 11.10
CA ALA A 134 4.18 -9.81 11.71
C ALA A 134 4.79 -10.94 10.87
N GLY A 135 4.28 -11.20 9.66
CA GLY A 135 4.76 -12.25 8.77
C GLY A 135 4.31 -13.66 9.14
N ARG A 136 3.31 -13.81 10.02
CA ARG A 136 2.72 -15.10 10.39
C ARG A 136 1.66 -15.49 9.34
N PRO A 137 1.66 -16.73 8.82
CA PRO A 137 0.64 -17.20 7.88
C PRO A 137 -0.78 -17.19 8.48
N LEU A 138 -1.75 -16.71 7.69
CA LEU A 138 -3.18 -16.70 8.00
C LEU A 138 -3.98 -17.72 7.16
N ASP A 139 -3.34 -18.32 6.15
CA ASP A 139 -3.96 -19.19 5.16
C ASP A 139 -4.08 -20.67 5.58
N GLY A 140 -3.51 -21.06 6.72
CA GLY A 140 -3.49 -22.45 7.16
C GLY A 140 -2.56 -23.37 6.34
N ALA A 141 -1.77 -22.83 5.41
CA ALA A 141 -0.87 -23.61 4.54
C ALA A 141 0.49 -23.94 5.19
N GLY A 142 0.58 -23.86 6.51
CA GLY A 142 1.81 -24.11 7.28
C GLY A 142 2.83 -22.95 7.24
N PRO A 143 4.00 -23.11 7.86
CA PRO A 143 4.99 -22.05 8.01
C PRO A 143 5.62 -21.63 6.67
N LEU A 144 6.09 -20.38 6.60
CA LEU A 144 6.86 -19.89 5.44
C LEU A 144 8.27 -20.50 5.45
N THR A 145 8.69 -21.03 4.31
CA THR A 145 10.02 -21.59 4.10
C THR A 145 10.92 -20.58 3.37
N THR A 146 11.29 -19.49 4.06
CA THR A 146 12.26 -18.51 3.52
C THR A 146 13.45 -18.33 4.45
N GLN A 147 14.62 -18.10 3.85
CA GLN A 147 15.85 -17.72 4.56
C GLN A 147 16.12 -16.22 4.46
N GLU A 148 15.36 -15.51 3.63
CA GLU A 148 15.53 -14.08 3.42
C GLU A 148 14.62 -13.29 4.34
N THR A 149 15.17 -12.25 4.94
CA THR A 149 14.43 -11.36 5.83
C THR A 149 14.83 -9.91 5.55
N ARG A 150 13.89 -8.99 5.77
CA ARG A 150 14.14 -7.55 5.66
C ARG A 150 13.51 -6.79 6.82
N SER A 151 14.13 -5.67 7.16
CA SER A 151 13.57 -4.72 8.12
C SER A 151 12.30 -4.10 7.54
N LEU A 152 11.28 -3.92 8.40
CA LEU A 152 10.07 -3.18 8.06
C LEU A 152 10.35 -1.73 7.64
N GLN A 153 11.49 -1.20 8.09
CA GLN A 153 12.00 0.10 7.68
C GLN A 153 12.91 -0.06 6.46
N GLY A 154 12.35 0.28 5.30
CA GLY A 154 13.04 0.25 4.00
C GLY A 154 14.30 1.12 3.95
N ARG A 155 15.12 0.92 2.92
CA ARG A 155 16.20 1.86 2.60
C ARG A 155 15.62 2.99 1.78
N PRO A 156 15.67 4.26 2.24
CA PRO A 156 15.30 5.38 1.38
C PRO A 156 16.15 5.33 0.12
N ILE A 157 15.49 5.29 -1.04
CA ILE A 157 16.15 5.48 -2.33
C ILE A 157 16.32 6.98 -2.52
N ASN A 158 17.53 7.42 -2.87
CA ASN A 158 17.76 8.81 -3.29
C ASN A 158 16.82 9.11 -4.48
N PRO A 159 15.89 10.08 -4.36
CA PRO A 159 14.94 10.39 -5.42
C PRO A 159 15.61 10.70 -6.77
N LEU A 160 16.80 11.33 -6.75
CA LEU A 160 17.55 11.66 -7.97
C LEU A 160 18.19 10.44 -8.65
N ALA A 161 18.25 9.30 -7.96
CA ALA A 161 18.73 8.03 -8.52
C ALA A 161 17.60 7.17 -9.09
N ARG A 162 16.35 7.63 -9.04
CA ARG A 162 15.20 6.89 -9.60
C ARG A 162 15.10 7.12 -11.09
N ALA A 163 14.74 6.06 -11.83
CA ALA A 163 14.36 6.20 -13.22
C ALA A 163 13.08 7.03 -13.35
N PRO A 164 12.97 7.94 -14.34
CA PRO A 164 11.74 8.68 -14.60
C PRO A 164 10.59 7.74 -15.00
N ILE A 165 9.35 8.19 -14.82
CA ILE A 165 8.16 7.48 -15.28
C ILE A 165 8.00 7.73 -16.78
N SER A 166 8.46 6.80 -17.61
CA SER A 166 8.47 6.92 -19.08
C SER A 166 7.76 5.79 -19.82
N GLN A 167 7.35 4.74 -19.11
CA GLN A 167 6.68 3.57 -19.69
C GLN A 167 5.26 3.44 -19.11
N PRO A 168 4.22 3.26 -19.95
CA PRO A 168 2.89 2.97 -19.46
C PRO A 168 2.87 1.61 -18.74
N LEU A 169 2.01 1.50 -17.74
CA LEU A 169 1.64 0.25 -17.11
C LEU A 169 0.23 -0.09 -17.56
N ASP A 170 0.09 -1.23 -18.25
CA ASP A 170 -1.22 -1.77 -18.58
C ASP A 170 -1.89 -2.33 -17.32
N VAL A 171 -3.00 -1.73 -16.91
CA VAL A 171 -3.79 -2.18 -15.75
C VAL A 171 -5.00 -3.04 -16.14
N GLY A 172 -5.22 -3.26 -17.43
CA GLY A 172 -6.34 -4.03 -17.99
C GLY A 172 -7.71 -3.35 -17.87
N ILE A 173 -7.75 -2.06 -17.48
CA ILE A 173 -8.98 -1.28 -17.32
C ILE A 173 -9.03 -0.21 -18.41
N ARG A 174 -9.97 -0.33 -19.36
CA ARG A 174 -10.08 0.50 -20.57
C ARG A 174 -10.07 1.99 -20.26
N ALA A 175 -10.92 2.43 -19.35
CA ALA A 175 -11.01 3.84 -18.97
C ALA A 175 -9.70 4.36 -18.37
N ILE A 176 -8.99 3.55 -17.59
CA ILE A 176 -7.71 3.93 -16.99
C ILE A 176 -6.60 3.97 -18.05
N ASN A 177 -6.43 2.89 -18.81
CA ASN A 177 -5.41 2.77 -19.84
C ASN A 177 -5.50 3.90 -20.87
N ALA A 178 -6.71 4.22 -21.34
CA ALA A 178 -6.91 5.20 -22.40
C ALA A 178 -7.03 6.66 -21.92
N LEU A 179 -7.77 6.93 -20.83
CA LEU A 179 -8.12 8.32 -20.42
C LEU A 179 -7.30 8.82 -19.22
N LEU A 180 -6.68 7.92 -18.45
CA LEU A 180 -6.01 8.23 -17.18
C LEU A 180 -4.70 7.45 -17.06
N THR A 181 -3.96 7.31 -18.16
CA THR A 181 -2.85 6.37 -18.32
C THR A 181 -1.89 6.39 -17.14
N VAL A 182 -1.60 5.19 -16.63
CA VAL A 182 -0.70 4.95 -15.49
C VAL A 182 0.68 4.59 -16.00
N GLY A 183 1.72 5.04 -15.33
CA GLY A 183 3.10 4.69 -15.64
C GLY A 183 3.73 3.74 -14.62
N ARG A 184 4.77 3.02 -15.05
CA ARG A 184 5.61 2.20 -14.16
C ARG A 184 6.30 3.07 -13.12
N GLY A 185 6.13 2.71 -11.84
CA GLY A 185 6.64 3.47 -10.70
C GLY A 185 5.75 4.63 -10.25
N GLN A 186 4.55 4.79 -10.81
CA GLN A 186 3.63 5.86 -10.39
C GLN A 186 2.93 5.51 -9.06
N ARG A 187 2.64 6.52 -8.25
CA ARG A 187 1.88 6.39 -6.99
C ARG A 187 0.55 7.10 -7.14
N LEU A 188 -0.54 6.34 -7.10
CA LEU A 188 -1.89 6.82 -7.36
C LEU A 188 -2.78 6.62 -6.15
N GLY A 189 -3.70 7.55 -5.93
CA GLY A 189 -4.75 7.36 -4.94
C GLY A 189 -6.01 6.77 -5.58
N LEU A 190 -6.73 5.90 -4.85
CA LEU A 190 -8.07 5.44 -5.24
C LEU A 190 -9.07 5.91 -4.19
N PHE A 191 -9.79 6.98 -4.50
CA PHE A 191 -10.73 7.64 -3.61
C PHE A 191 -12.10 7.02 -3.83
N ALA A 192 -12.63 6.37 -2.80
CA ALA A 192 -13.87 5.63 -2.94
C ALA A 192 -14.66 5.63 -1.63
N GLY A 193 -15.98 5.77 -1.75
CA GLY A 193 -16.90 5.51 -0.66
C GLY A 193 -17.18 4.01 -0.49
N SER A 194 -17.94 3.66 0.54
CA SER A 194 -18.46 2.29 0.68
C SER A 194 -19.50 1.99 -0.42
N GLY A 195 -19.44 0.77 -0.97
CA GLY A 195 -20.43 0.24 -1.93
C GLY A 195 -20.27 0.66 -3.39
N VAL A 196 -19.27 1.48 -3.74
CA VAL A 196 -19.11 2.02 -5.11
C VAL A 196 -18.28 1.12 -6.05
N GLY A 197 -17.96 -0.11 -5.64
CA GLY A 197 -17.17 -1.06 -6.44
C GLY A 197 -15.64 -1.01 -6.24
N LYS A 198 -15.14 -0.39 -5.16
CA LYS A 198 -13.70 -0.33 -4.81
C LYS A 198 -13.00 -1.70 -4.90
N SER A 199 -13.49 -2.67 -4.14
CA SER A 199 -12.87 -4.00 -4.03
C SER A 199 -12.89 -4.76 -5.36
N VAL A 200 -13.94 -4.58 -6.15
CA VAL A 200 -14.07 -5.19 -7.49
C VAL A 200 -13.03 -4.60 -8.44
N LEU A 201 -12.88 -3.27 -8.50
CA LEU A 201 -11.87 -2.62 -9.33
C LEU A 201 -10.45 -3.03 -8.93
N ILE A 202 -10.17 -3.10 -7.63
CA ILE A 202 -8.90 -3.59 -7.10
C ILE A 202 -8.65 -5.04 -7.55
N GLY A 203 -9.66 -5.91 -7.46
CA GLY A 203 -9.57 -7.29 -7.93
C GLY A 203 -9.32 -7.38 -9.43
N MET A 204 -9.98 -6.54 -10.24
CA MET A 204 -9.72 -6.47 -11.69
C MET A 204 -8.28 -6.05 -11.98
N MET A 205 -7.78 -4.99 -11.34
CA MET A 205 -6.37 -4.58 -11.49
C MET A 205 -5.42 -5.70 -11.04
N ALA A 206 -5.71 -6.38 -9.95
CA ALA A 206 -4.89 -7.49 -9.47
C ALA A 206 -4.90 -8.72 -10.40
N ARG A 207 -5.93 -8.91 -11.23
CA ARG A 207 -5.92 -9.98 -12.23
C ARG A 207 -5.26 -9.55 -13.54
N TYR A 208 -5.58 -8.35 -14.01
CA TYR A 208 -5.29 -7.94 -15.39
C TYR A 208 -4.03 -7.09 -15.56
N THR A 209 -3.48 -6.51 -14.49
CA THR A 209 -2.28 -5.68 -14.62
C THR A 209 -1.09 -6.49 -15.11
N GLU A 210 -0.36 -5.94 -16.07
CA GLU A 210 0.89 -6.49 -16.60
C GLU A 210 2.07 -6.15 -15.67
N ALA A 211 2.10 -6.82 -14.51
CA ALA A 211 3.16 -6.72 -13.51
C ALA A 211 3.72 -8.12 -13.18
N ASP A 212 5.00 -8.23 -12.84
CA ASP A 212 5.59 -9.52 -12.46
C ASP A 212 4.98 -10.06 -11.16
N ILE A 213 4.76 -9.17 -10.18
CA ILE A 213 4.33 -9.52 -8.83
C ILE A 213 3.28 -8.52 -8.35
N ILE A 214 2.32 -9.01 -7.58
CA ILE A 214 1.29 -8.18 -6.97
C ILE A 214 1.41 -8.29 -5.46
N VAL A 215 1.35 -7.17 -4.77
CA VAL A 215 1.37 -7.14 -3.30
C VAL A 215 0.15 -6.38 -2.83
N VAL A 216 -0.68 -7.00 -2.01
CA VAL A 216 -1.93 -6.42 -1.51
C VAL A 216 -1.84 -6.28 0.01
N GLY A 217 -1.86 -5.05 0.51
CA GLY A 217 -1.99 -4.74 1.93
C GLY A 217 -3.45 -4.43 2.27
N LEU A 218 -4.09 -5.26 3.09
CA LEU A 218 -5.47 -5.10 3.57
C LEU A 218 -5.44 -4.70 5.05
N ILE A 219 -5.59 -3.41 5.32
CA ILE A 219 -5.33 -2.75 6.60
C ILE A 219 -6.63 -2.22 7.19
N GLY A 220 -7.01 -2.71 8.37
CA GLY A 220 -8.17 -2.23 9.11
C GLY A 220 -9.54 -2.52 8.48
N GLU A 221 -9.59 -3.37 7.45
CA GLU A 221 -10.83 -3.91 6.91
C GLU A 221 -11.38 -5.02 7.82
N ARG A 222 -12.66 -5.38 7.68
CA ARG A 222 -13.23 -6.47 8.51
C ARG A 222 -12.69 -7.82 8.02
N GLY A 223 -12.48 -8.77 8.93
CA GLY A 223 -11.96 -10.10 8.57
C GLY A 223 -12.78 -10.84 7.51
N ARG A 224 -14.12 -10.68 7.50
CA ARG A 224 -14.99 -11.22 6.45
C ARG A 224 -14.75 -10.58 5.08
N GLU A 225 -14.49 -9.28 5.03
CA GLU A 225 -14.26 -8.51 3.81
C GLU A 225 -12.88 -8.87 3.22
N VAL A 226 -11.89 -9.12 4.09
CA VAL A 226 -10.58 -9.68 3.70
C VAL A 226 -10.75 -11.04 3.03
N LYS A 227 -11.51 -11.95 3.64
CA LYS A 227 -11.76 -13.28 3.08
C LYS A 227 -12.50 -13.20 1.74
N GLU A 228 -13.57 -12.40 1.68
CA GLU A 228 -14.35 -12.20 0.46
C GLU A 228 -13.50 -11.62 -0.67
N PHE A 229 -12.60 -10.68 -0.37
CA PHE A 229 -11.66 -10.15 -1.35
C PHE A 229 -10.76 -11.24 -1.91
N ILE A 230 -10.17 -12.09 -1.06
CA ILE A 230 -9.27 -13.17 -1.49
C ILE A 230 -10.03 -14.19 -2.35
N ASP A 231 -11.18 -14.67 -1.86
CA ASP A 231 -11.92 -15.77 -2.48
C ASP A 231 -12.64 -15.35 -3.78
N HIS A 232 -13.20 -14.13 -3.83
CA HIS A 232 -14.08 -13.70 -4.91
C HIS A 232 -13.54 -12.56 -5.77
N SER A 233 -12.75 -11.64 -5.19
CA SER A 233 -12.19 -10.51 -5.97
C SER A 233 -10.84 -10.85 -6.56
N LEU A 234 -9.97 -11.56 -5.84
CA LEU A 234 -8.66 -11.95 -6.33
C LEU A 234 -8.74 -13.29 -7.06
N GLY A 235 -9.41 -14.27 -6.45
CA GLY A 235 -9.53 -15.62 -6.97
C GLY A 235 -8.20 -16.39 -6.95
N PRO A 236 -8.20 -17.68 -7.34
CA PRO A 236 -7.02 -18.53 -7.26
C PRO A 236 -5.89 -18.07 -8.19
N GLU A 237 -6.21 -17.62 -9.40
CA GLU A 237 -5.23 -17.15 -10.39
C GLU A 237 -4.58 -15.83 -9.96
N GLY A 238 -5.37 -14.88 -9.46
CA GLY A 238 -4.86 -13.63 -8.91
C GLY A 238 -4.00 -13.88 -7.66
N LEU A 239 -4.42 -14.79 -6.79
CA LEU A 239 -3.71 -15.11 -5.56
C LEU A 239 -2.34 -15.74 -5.85
N ALA A 240 -2.25 -16.65 -6.83
CA ALA A 240 -1.01 -17.37 -7.15
C ALA A 240 0.18 -16.44 -7.49
N ARG A 241 -0.10 -15.27 -8.06
CA ARG A 241 0.90 -14.23 -8.40
C ARG A 241 0.96 -13.07 -7.38
N SER A 242 0.21 -13.18 -6.30
CA SER A 242 0.07 -12.15 -5.28
C SER A 242 0.69 -12.56 -3.94
N VAL A 243 1.11 -11.56 -3.17
CA VAL A 243 1.34 -11.68 -1.72
C VAL A 243 0.30 -10.83 -1.01
N VAL A 244 -0.49 -11.43 -0.12
CA VAL A 244 -1.51 -10.70 0.63
C VAL A 244 -1.05 -10.52 2.09
N VAL A 245 -0.94 -9.26 2.51
CA VAL A 245 -0.68 -8.90 3.91
C VAL A 245 -1.98 -8.36 4.51
N ALA A 246 -2.57 -9.07 5.46
CA ALA A 246 -3.82 -8.68 6.09
C ALA A 246 -3.62 -8.34 7.57
N ALA A 247 -4.06 -7.14 7.97
CA ALA A 247 -4.13 -6.70 9.37
C ALA A 247 -5.56 -6.17 9.62
N PRO A 248 -6.52 -7.05 9.96
CA PRO A 248 -7.93 -6.67 10.05
C PRO A 248 -8.22 -5.72 11.23
N ALA A 249 -9.43 -5.14 11.26
CA ALA A 249 -9.83 -4.09 12.21
C ALA A 249 -9.76 -4.48 13.69
N ASP A 250 -9.86 -5.78 14.01
CA ASP A 250 -9.76 -6.34 15.35
C ASP A 250 -8.32 -6.48 15.86
N THR A 251 -7.33 -6.29 14.99
CA THR A 251 -5.91 -6.28 15.37
C THR A 251 -5.46 -4.93 15.95
N SER A 252 -4.36 -4.95 16.71
CA SER A 252 -3.79 -3.74 17.32
C SER A 252 -3.47 -2.67 16.28
N PRO A 253 -3.54 -1.36 16.63
CA PRO A 253 -3.14 -0.28 15.73
C PRO A 253 -1.71 -0.45 15.22
N LEU A 254 -0.82 -0.94 16.08
CA LEU A 254 0.56 -1.25 15.73
C LEU A 254 0.64 -2.34 14.65
N MET A 255 -0.12 -3.42 14.77
CA MET A 255 -0.17 -4.48 13.76
C MET A 255 -0.69 -3.97 12.41
N ARG A 256 -1.70 -3.10 12.43
CA ARG A 256 -2.21 -2.43 11.22
C ARG A 256 -1.12 -1.59 10.53
N MET A 257 -0.37 -0.80 11.30
CA MET A 257 0.75 -0.02 10.76
C MET A 257 1.89 -0.91 10.23
N GLN A 258 2.23 -1.99 10.96
CA GLN A 258 3.23 -2.97 10.53
C GLN A 258 2.80 -3.68 9.25
N GLY A 259 1.52 -4.02 9.09
CA GLY A 259 0.98 -4.61 7.85
C GLY A 259 1.24 -3.76 6.62
N ALA A 260 0.97 -2.45 6.71
CA ALA A 260 1.24 -1.51 5.61
C ALA A 260 2.75 -1.40 5.30
N ALA A 261 3.57 -1.29 6.34
CA ALA A 261 5.02 -1.24 6.20
C ALA A 261 5.59 -2.55 5.62
N TYR A 262 5.01 -3.69 5.99
CA TYR A 262 5.46 -5.01 5.56
C TYR A 262 5.10 -5.28 4.11
N ALA A 263 3.87 -4.99 3.69
CA ALA A 263 3.46 -5.05 2.28
C ALA A 263 4.40 -4.20 1.40
N THR A 264 4.72 -2.99 1.85
CA THR A 264 5.68 -2.11 1.16
C THR A 264 7.09 -2.71 1.12
N THR A 265 7.53 -3.36 2.19
CA THR A 265 8.85 -4.02 2.28
C THR A 265 8.95 -5.22 1.34
N ILE A 266 7.87 -5.99 1.17
CA ILE A 266 7.78 -7.09 0.22
C ILE A 266 7.86 -6.53 -1.21
N ALA A 267 7.15 -5.44 -1.51
CA ALA A 267 7.24 -4.79 -2.81
C ALA A 267 8.65 -4.25 -3.10
N GLU A 268 9.32 -3.64 -2.11
CA GLU A 268 10.73 -3.22 -2.21
C GLU A 268 11.66 -4.40 -2.47
N TYR A 269 11.43 -5.55 -1.82
CA TYR A 269 12.20 -6.76 -2.08
C TYR A 269 12.15 -7.15 -3.55
N PHE A 270 10.96 -7.28 -4.14
CA PHE A 270 10.81 -7.69 -5.53
C PHE A 270 11.31 -6.63 -6.52
N ARG A 271 11.08 -5.34 -6.26
CA ARG A 271 11.66 -4.24 -7.06
C ARG A 271 13.18 -4.34 -7.12
N ASP A 272 13.82 -4.59 -6.00
CA ASP A 272 15.28 -4.70 -5.92
C ASP A 272 15.82 -5.95 -6.66
N GLN A 273 14.95 -6.93 -6.96
CA GLN A 273 15.24 -8.08 -7.83
C GLN A 273 14.96 -7.79 -9.32
N GLY A 274 14.69 -6.54 -9.68
CA GLY A 274 14.39 -6.14 -11.06
C GLY A 274 12.93 -6.33 -11.48
N LYS A 275 12.04 -6.72 -10.56
CA LYS A 275 10.64 -7.01 -10.87
C LYS A 275 9.78 -5.75 -10.95
N GLN A 276 8.78 -5.78 -11.81
CA GLN A 276 7.72 -4.78 -11.88
C GLN A 276 6.61 -5.19 -10.90
N VAL A 277 6.39 -4.40 -9.86
CA VAL A 277 5.47 -4.74 -8.77
C VAL A 277 4.26 -3.81 -8.80
N LEU A 278 3.06 -4.39 -8.74
CA LEU A 278 1.84 -3.66 -8.39
C LEU A 278 1.61 -3.75 -6.88
N LEU A 279 1.69 -2.62 -6.18
CA LEU A 279 1.35 -2.52 -4.76
C LEU A 279 -0.05 -1.93 -4.60
N ILE A 280 -0.95 -2.66 -3.94
CA ILE A 280 -2.28 -2.17 -3.58
C ILE A 280 -2.30 -2.02 -2.06
N MET A 281 -2.55 -0.81 -1.58
CA MET A 281 -2.63 -0.49 -0.16
C MET A 281 -4.04 -0.06 0.18
N ASP A 282 -4.83 -0.95 0.77
CA ASP A 282 -6.20 -0.73 1.18
C ASP A 282 -6.32 -0.76 2.71
N SER A 283 -6.24 0.37 3.45
CA SER A 283 -6.23 1.75 2.96
C SER A 283 -5.25 2.67 3.70
N LEU A 284 -4.90 3.80 3.07
CA LEU A 284 -4.19 4.90 3.74
C LEU A 284 -5.02 5.51 4.87
N THR A 285 -6.34 5.57 4.72
CA THR A 285 -7.24 6.07 5.78
C THR A 285 -7.10 5.20 7.03
N ARG A 286 -7.12 3.87 6.89
CA ARG A 286 -6.96 2.95 8.03
C ARG A 286 -5.56 3.00 8.63
N TYR A 287 -4.52 3.19 7.81
CA TYR A 287 -3.16 3.44 8.30
C TYR A 287 -3.07 4.74 9.12
N ALA A 288 -3.66 5.83 8.64
CA ALA A 288 -3.70 7.11 9.34
C ALA A 288 -4.49 7.04 10.66
N MET A 289 -5.64 6.35 10.64
CA MET A 289 -6.43 6.10 11.85
C MET A 289 -5.64 5.30 12.88
N ALA A 290 -4.91 4.27 12.46
CA ALA A 290 -4.05 3.49 13.36
C ALA A 290 -2.96 4.37 13.99
N GLN A 291 -2.26 5.20 13.21
CA GLN A 291 -1.28 6.16 13.76
C GLN A 291 -1.94 7.16 14.71
N ARG A 292 -3.15 7.64 14.42
CA ARG A 292 -3.92 8.52 15.31
C ARG A 292 -4.20 7.85 16.65
N GLU A 293 -4.65 6.59 16.65
CA GLU A 293 -4.92 5.83 17.88
C GLU A 293 -3.65 5.70 18.74
N ILE A 294 -2.49 5.39 18.13
CA ILE A 294 -1.21 5.31 18.84
C ILE A 294 -0.80 6.68 19.41
N ALA A 295 -0.84 7.72 18.58
CA ALA A 295 -0.44 9.07 18.92
C ALA A 295 -1.25 9.65 20.10
N LEU A 296 -2.58 9.48 20.07
CA LEU A 296 -3.45 9.92 21.16
C LEU A 296 -3.17 9.14 22.45
N ALA A 297 -2.89 7.83 22.35
CA ALA A 297 -2.60 7.00 23.53
C ALA A 297 -1.29 7.39 24.23
N ILE A 298 -0.31 7.94 23.50
CA ILE A 298 0.94 8.49 24.06
C ILE A 298 0.85 9.98 24.43
N GLY A 299 -0.31 10.61 24.23
CA GLY A 299 -0.58 12.00 24.63
C GLY A 299 -0.23 13.07 23.60
N GLU A 300 -0.06 12.72 22.32
CA GLU A 300 0.12 13.71 21.26
C GLU A 300 -1.21 14.43 20.97
N PRO A 301 -1.26 15.78 21.02
CA PRO A 301 -2.51 16.51 20.83
C PRO A 301 -3.00 16.48 19.37
N PRO A 302 -4.32 16.34 19.13
CA PRO A 302 -4.88 16.36 17.78
C PRO A 302 -5.09 17.80 17.28
N VAL A 303 -4.17 18.30 16.45
CA VAL A 303 -4.18 19.70 16.00
C VAL A 303 -4.96 19.91 14.70
N THR A 304 -4.93 18.93 13.78
CA THR A 304 -5.51 19.09 12.43
C THR A 304 -6.75 18.25 12.28
N ARG A 305 -7.94 18.85 12.49
CA ARG A 305 -9.26 18.18 12.36
C ARG A 305 -9.32 16.82 13.08
N GLY A 306 -8.77 16.75 14.29
CA GLY A 306 -8.77 15.51 15.08
C GLY A 306 -7.60 14.56 14.82
N TYR A 307 -6.69 14.88 13.89
CA TYR A 307 -5.47 14.11 13.64
C TYR A 307 -4.22 14.77 14.28
N PRO A 308 -3.39 14.00 15.00
CA PRO A 308 -2.08 14.45 15.46
C PRO A 308 -1.09 14.72 14.31
N PRO A 309 -0.14 15.65 14.47
CA PRO A 309 0.89 15.95 13.47
C PRO A 309 1.67 14.72 12.96
N SER A 310 1.94 13.73 13.82
CA SER A 310 2.66 12.52 13.43
C SER A 310 2.00 11.72 12.31
N VAL A 311 0.69 11.80 12.14
CA VAL A 311 -0.05 11.15 11.04
C VAL A 311 0.42 11.70 9.69
N PHE A 312 0.53 13.02 9.56
CA PHE A 312 0.94 13.68 8.33
C PHE A 312 2.44 13.56 8.05
N ALA A 313 3.26 13.26 9.06
CA ALA A 313 4.65 12.88 8.86
C ALA A 313 4.80 11.43 8.39
N ARG A 314 3.91 10.53 8.84
CA ARG A 314 3.95 9.09 8.53
C ARG A 314 3.40 8.73 7.15
N LEU A 315 2.41 9.48 6.65
CA LEU A 315 1.83 9.23 5.32
C LEU A 315 2.87 9.38 4.19
N PRO A 316 3.60 10.51 4.05
CA PRO A 316 4.67 10.63 3.06
C PRO A 316 5.76 9.57 3.24
N ALA A 317 6.15 9.28 4.49
CA ALA A 317 7.19 8.30 4.77
C ALA A 317 6.85 6.88 4.28
N LEU A 318 5.56 6.52 4.24
CA LEU A 318 5.09 5.26 3.67
C LEU A 318 5.02 5.34 2.13
N VAL A 319 4.38 6.38 1.59
CA VAL A 319 4.12 6.53 0.15
C VAL A 319 5.41 6.71 -0.66
N GLU A 320 6.40 7.43 -0.12
CA GLU A 320 7.68 7.69 -0.78
C GLU A 320 8.55 6.45 -0.95
N ARG A 321 8.19 5.31 -0.35
CA ARG A 321 8.91 4.04 -0.52
C ARG A 321 8.60 3.36 -1.86
N ALA A 322 7.42 3.62 -2.41
CA ALA A 322 7.03 3.20 -3.75
C ALA A 322 7.67 4.09 -4.82
N GLY A 323 7.74 3.58 -6.06
CA GLY A 323 8.39 4.25 -7.17
C GLY A 323 9.32 3.34 -7.97
N ASN A 324 9.86 3.91 -9.05
CA ASN A 324 10.92 3.26 -9.82
C ASN A 324 12.20 3.09 -8.99
N GLY A 325 12.89 1.98 -9.24
CA GLY A 325 14.28 1.80 -8.84
C GLY A 325 15.24 2.60 -9.74
N PRO A 326 16.53 2.27 -9.70
CA PRO A 326 17.52 2.77 -10.65
C PRO A 326 17.17 2.40 -12.10
N GLU A 327 17.79 3.08 -13.05
CA GLU A 327 17.63 2.79 -14.48
C GLU A 327 17.97 1.32 -14.80
N GLY A 328 17.11 0.66 -15.58
CA GLY A 328 17.19 -0.79 -15.86
C GLY A 328 16.77 -1.71 -14.70
N GLY A 329 16.32 -1.16 -13.56
CA GLY A 329 15.85 -1.91 -12.41
C GLY A 329 14.35 -2.20 -12.41
N GLY A 330 13.86 -2.68 -11.27
CA GLY A 330 12.43 -2.91 -11.03
C GLY A 330 11.66 -1.64 -10.69
N SER A 331 10.34 -1.75 -10.58
CA SER A 331 9.46 -0.66 -10.14
C SER A 331 8.42 -1.11 -9.12
N ILE A 332 7.90 -0.16 -8.35
CA ILE A 332 6.68 -0.33 -7.56
C ILE A 332 5.68 0.72 -8.03
N THR A 333 4.69 0.28 -8.78
CA THR A 333 3.51 1.10 -9.10
C THR A 333 2.47 0.85 -8.01
N ALA A 334 2.00 1.91 -7.35
CA ALA A 334 1.21 1.77 -6.15
C ALA A 334 -0.16 2.44 -6.25
N PHE A 335 -1.20 1.72 -5.82
CA PHE A 335 -2.55 2.26 -5.60
C PHE A 335 -2.83 2.31 -4.10
N TYR A 336 -3.02 3.51 -3.59
CA TYR A 336 -3.35 3.78 -2.21
C TYR A 336 -4.82 4.16 -2.09
N THR A 337 -5.64 3.30 -1.50
CA THR A 337 -7.05 3.63 -1.34
C THR A 337 -7.23 4.66 -0.22
N VAL A 338 -8.19 5.56 -0.42
CA VAL A 338 -8.61 6.57 0.56
C VAL A 338 -10.13 6.49 0.66
N LEU A 339 -10.62 6.26 1.87
CA LEU A 339 -12.04 6.20 2.16
C LEU A 339 -12.57 7.64 2.26
N ALA A 340 -13.22 8.10 1.20
CA ALA A 340 -13.91 9.39 1.19
C ALA A 340 -15.40 9.14 1.49
N GLU A 341 -15.81 9.38 2.74
CA GLU A 341 -17.23 9.29 3.11
C GLU A 341 -17.99 10.49 2.53
N GLY A 342 -18.80 10.25 1.48
CA GLY A 342 -19.78 11.24 0.99
C GLY A 342 -19.22 12.41 0.18
N ASP A 343 -18.20 12.20 -0.65
CA ASP A 343 -17.53 13.26 -1.45
C ASP A 343 -17.05 14.44 -0.59
N ASP A 344 -16.78 14.21 0.71
CA ASP A 344 -16.26 15.24 1.59
C ASP A 344 -14.84 15.64 1.16
N GLN A 345 -14.76 16.74 0.43
CA GLN A 345 -13.49 17.35 0.02
C GLN A 345 -12.68 17.89 1.21
N GLN A 346 -13.20 17.82 2.43
CA GLN A 346 -12.56 18.30 3.66
C GLN A 346 -11.93 17.16 4.50
N ASP A 347 -11.86 15.93 4.00
CA ASP A 347 -11.06 14.90 4.69
C ASP A 347 -9.56 15.24 4.64
N PRO A 348 -8.90 15.48 5.80
CA PRO A 348 -7.47 15.80 5.83
C PRO A 348 -6.57 14.68 5.26
N ILE A 349 -7.03 13.42 5.28
CA ILE A 349 -6.27 12.30 4.69
C ILE A 349 -6.36 12.35 3.17
N ALA A 350 -7.55 12.60 2.62
CA ALA A 350 -7.76 12.85 1.20
C ALA A 350 -6.90 14.01 0.69
N ASP A 351 -6.86 15.14 1.42
CA ASP A 351 -6.04 16.31 1.06
C ASP A 351 -4.54 15.99 1.09
N SER A 352 -4.08 15.33 2.15
CA SER A 352 -2.69 14.89 2.25
C SER A 352 -2.32 13.92 1.12
N ALA A 353 -3.21 12.99 0.77
CA ALA A 353 -2.99 12.03 -0.31
C ALA A 353 -2.88 12.73 -1.68
N ARG A 354 -3.78 13.68 -1.99
CA ARG A 354 -3.71 14.48 -3.23
C ARG A 354 -2.41 15.29 -3.33
N ALA A 355 -1.87 15.75 -2.20
CA ALA A 355 -0.63 16.51 -2.17
C ALA A 355 0.60 15.65 -2.49
N ILE A 356 0.67 14.42 -1.95
CA ILE A 356 1.87 13.58 -2.03
C ILE A 356 1.87 12.57 -3.18
N LEU A 357 0.70 12.27 -3.77
CA LEU A 357 0.57 11.29 -4.85
C LEU A 357 0.72 11.91 -6.24
N ASP A 358 1.06 11.07 -7.22
CA ASP A 358 1.27 11.45 -8.63
C ASP A 358 -0.07 11.51 -9.42
N GLY A 359 -1.19 11.47 -8.73
CA GLY A 359 -2.53 11.42 -9.31
C GLY A 359 -3.52 10.69 -8.40
N HIS A 360 -4.78 10.68 -8.81
CA HIS A 360 -5.84 9.98 -8.10
C HIS A 360 -7.01 9.64 -9.00
N PHE A 361 -7.68 8.54 -8.69
CA PHE A 361 -8.90 8.05 -9.32
C PHE A 361 -10.04 8.12 -8.32
N VAL A 362 -11.18 8.65 -8.74
CA VAL A 362 -12.36 8.86 -7.89
C VAL A 362 -13.47 7.91 -8.34
N LEU A 363 -13.98 7.12 -7.41
CA LEU A 363 -15.17 6.30 -7.63
C LEU A 363 -16.42 7.03 -7.12
N SER A 364 -17.32 7.37 -8.04
CA SER A 364 -18.53 8.13 -7.75
C SER A 364 -19.68 7.22 -7.35
N ARG A 365 -20.37 7.58 -6.26
CA ARG A 365 -21.62 6.92 -5.88
C ARG A 365 -22.72 7.13 -6.94
N SER A 366 -22.77 8.31 -7.55
CA SER A 366 -23.77 8.59 -8.59
C SER A 366 -23.66 7.64 -9.78
N LEU A 367 -22.43 7.31 -10.21
CA LEU A 367 -22.20 6.32 -11.27
C LEU A 367 -22.58 4.91 -10.81
N ALA A 368 -22.19 4.52 -9.59
CA ALA A 368 -22.54 3.22 -9.03
C ALA A 368 -24.05 2.97 -8.92
N ASP A 369 -24.82 3.99 -8.48
CA ASP A 369 -26.28 3.93 -8.35
C ASP A 369 -26.99 3.82 -9.72
N GLN A 370 -26.35 4.29 -10.79
CA GLN A 370 -26.82 4.16 -12.18
C GLN A 370 -26.46 2.80 -12.81
N GLY A 371 -25.76 1.91 -12.08
CA GLY A 371 -25.25 0.66 -12.62
C GLY A 371 -24.03 0.81 -13.53
N HIS A 372 -23.37 1.99 -13.54
CA HIS A 372 -22.18 2.24 -14.33
C HIS A 372 -20.93 1.71 -13.60
N TYR A 373 -20.34 0.63 -14.11
CA TYR A 373 -19.13 0.02 -13.54
C TYR A 373 -18.01 -0.17 -14.58
N PRO A 374 -16.74 0.11 -14.23
CA PRO A 374 -16.27 0.73 -12.99
C PRO A 374 -16.85 2.14 -12.79
N ALA A 375 -17.17 2.50 -11.54
CA ALA A 375 -17.82 3.77 -11.21
C ALA A 375 -16.84 4.97 -11.23
N LEU A 376 -15.95 5.01 -12.22
CA LEU A 376 -14.82 5.93 -12.30
C LEU A 376 -15.25 7.30 -12.84
N ASP A 377 -15.10 8.34 -12.03
CA ASP A 377 -15.37 9.72 -12.42
C ASP A 377 -14.16 10.30 -13.16
N ILE A 378 -14.28 10.45 -14.48
CA ILE A 378 -13.20 10.93 -15.35
C ILE A 378 -12.89 12.42 -15.17
N GLU A 379 -13.84 13.22 -14.67
CA GLU A 379 -13.65 14.65 -14.43
C GLU A 379 -12.84 14.88 -13.15
N GLN A 380 -13.16 14.13 -12.10
CA GLN A 380 -12.48 14.23 -10.81
C GLN A 380 -11.19 13.39 -10.74
N SER A 381 -10.97 12.50 -11.70
CA SER A 381 -9.76 11.67 -11.77
C SER A 381 -8.66 12.30 -12.62
N ILE A 382 -7.41 12.12 -12.18
CA ILE A 382 -6.22 12.62 -12.85
C ILE A 382 -5.02 11.68 -12.68
N SER A 383 -4.29 11.45 -13.76
CA SER A 383 -2.92 10.91 -13.73
C SER A 383 -1.97 12.04 -14.13
N ARG A 384 -1.09 12.48 -13.21
CA ARG A 384 -0.15 13.57 -13.51
C ARG A 384 0.95 13.13 -14.46
N ALA A 385 1.30 11.84 -14.50
CA ALA A 385 2.32 11.32 -15.40
C ALA A 385 1.83 11.12 -16.84
N MET A 386 0.52 11.09 -17.09
CA MET A 386 -0.07 10.76 -18.39
C MET A 386 0.52 11.54 -19.57
N HIS A 387 0.77 12.84 -19.40
CA HIS A 387 1.34 13.70 -20.45
C HIS A 387 2.72 13.24 -20.95
N ASN A 388 3.49 12.52 -20.14
CA ASN A 388 4.80 11.97 -20.51
C ASN A 388 4.72 10.53 -21.04
N LEU A 389 3.53 9.92 -21.01
CA LEU A 389 3.31 8.51 -21.32
C LEU A 389 2.60 8.30 -22.66
N VAL A 390 1.87 9.31 -23.14
CA VAL A 390 1.07 9.23 -24.36
C VAL A 390 1.53 10.26 -25.37
N GLY A 391 1.41 9.94 -26.67
CA GLY A 391 1.69 10.90 -27.74
C GLY A 391 0.64 12.00 -27.85
N ASP A 392 1.00 13.11 -28.49
CA ASP A 392 0.15 14.30 -28.63
C ASP A 392 -1.20 14.00 -29.30
N ASP A 393 -1.23 13.14 -30.32
CA ASP A 393 -2.45 12.77 -31.03
C ASP A 393 -3.44 12.05 -30.09
N HIS A 394 -2.97 11.08 -29.31
CA HIS A 394 -3.81 10.40 -28.33
C HIS A 394 -4.28 11.36 -27.24
N PHE A 395 -3.41 12.25 -26.78
CA PHE A 395 -3.77 13.23 -25.77
C PHE A 395 -4.84 14.22 -26.26
N ALA A 396 -4.83 14.58 -27.55
CA ALA A 396 -5.88 15.38 -28.17
C ALA A 396 -7.23 14.66 -28.15
N VAL A 397 -7.26 13.36 -28.45
CA VAL A 397 -8.47 12.53 -28.38
C VAL A 397 -8.99 12.44 -26.94
N VAL A 398 -8.12 12.29 -25.95
CA VAL A 398 -8.49 12.28 -24.53
C VAL A 398 -9.12 13.61 -24.11
N ARG A 399 -8.54 14.74 -24.53
CA ARG A 399 -9.10 16.08 -24.27
C ARG A 399 -10.48 16.23 -24.91
N GLN A 400 -10.65 15.80 -26.15
CA GLN A 400 -11.92 15.81 -26.86
C GLN A 400 -12.98 14.96 -26.13
N PHE A 401 -12.61 13.77 -25.66
CA PHE A 401 -13.47 12.92 -24.84
C PHE A 401 -13.96 13.65 -23.60
N LYS A 402 -13.03 14.22 -22.80
CA LYS A 402 -13.39 14.95 -21.57
C LYS A 402 -14.26 16.16 -21.85
N GLN A 403 -14.02 16.89 -22.95
CA GLN A 403 -14.84 18.05 -23.33
C GLN A 403 -16.29 17.67 -23.61
N PHE A 404 -16.53 16.66 -24.46
CA PHE A 404 -17.89 16.22 -24.77
C PHE A 404 -18.59 15.57 -23.58
N PHE A 405 -17.87 14.72 -22.83
CA PHE A 405 -18.40 14.11 -21.63
C PHE A 405 -18.83 15.18 -20.61
N SER A 406 -17.99 16.18 -20.35
CA SER A 406 -18.31 17.28 -19.43
C SER A 406 -19.49 18.13 -19.89
N ARG A 407 -19.55 18.43 -21.19
CA ARG A 407 -20.67 19.19 -21.77
C ARG A 407 -21.99 18.47 -21.60
N TYR A 408 -22.02 17.16 -21.83
CA TYR A 408 -23.21 16.36 -21.59
C TYR A 408 -23.60 16.37 -20.10
N GLN A 409 -22.64 16.10 -19.20
CA GLN A 409 -22.92 15.98 -17.77
C GLN A 409 -23.51 17.26 -17.17
N ARG A 410 -23.00 18.44 -17.56
CA ARG A 410 -23.53 19.74 -17.09
C ARG A 410 -24.95 20.05 -17.59
N SER A 411 -25.38 19.42 -18.66
CA SER A 411 -26.69 19.64 -19.30
C SER A 411 -27.65 18.47 -19.10
N ARG A 412 -27.25 17.42 -18.38
CA ARG A 412 -28.02 16.19 -18.19
C ARG A 412 -29.42 16.44 -17.64
N ASP A 413 -29.53 17.30 -16.63
CA ASP A 413 -30.82 17.60 -15.98
C ASP A 413 -31.75 18.40 -16.92
N LEU A 414 -31.19 19.31 -17.73
CA LEU A 414 -31.95 20.07 -18.74
C LEU A 414 -32.47 19.15 -19.86
N ILE A 415 -31.66 18.17 -20.26
CA ILE A 415 -32.06 17.14 -21.23
C ILE A 415 -33.18 16.27 -20.65
N ALA A 416 -33.04 15.83 -19.39
CA ALA A 416 -34.04 14.98 -18.73
C ALA A 416 -35.41 15.67 -18.58
N VAL A 417 -35.43 16.99 -18.37
CA VAL A 417 -36.67 17.79 -18.26
C VAL A 417 -37.25 18.17 -19.65
N GLY A 418 -36.55 17.83 -20.74
CA GLY A 418 -36.96 18.13 -22.11
C GLY A 418 -36.75 19.60 -22.53
N ALA A 419 -35.92 20.34 -21.79
CA ALA A 419 -35.59 21.74 -22.09
C ALA A 419 -34.51 21.89 -23.18
N TYR A 420 -33.82 20.80 -23.52
CA TYR A 420 -32.82 20.78 -24.59
C TYR A 420 -33.49 20.76 -25.98
N GLN A 421 -33.06 21.68 -26.86
CA GLN A 421 -33.46 21.72 -28.27
C GLN A 421 -32.23 21.59 -29.15
N ALA A 422 -32.27 20.62 -30.07
CA ALA A 422 -31.19 20.41 -31.03
C ALA A 422 -31.00 21.64 -31.95
N GLY A 423 -29.74 21.98 -32.24
CA GLY A 423 -29.36 23.11 -33.09
C GLY A 423 -29.05 24.41 -32.35
N GLY A 424 -29.32 24.47 -31.04
CA GLY A 424 -29.02 25.65 -30.21
C GLY A 424 -27.56 25.76 -29.78
N ASP A 425 -26.89 24.63 -29.57
CA ASP A 425 -25.46 24.55 -29.21
C ASP A 425 -24.81 23.36 -29.96
N PRO A 426 -24.06 23.61 -31.05
CA PRO A 426 -23.47 22.54 -31.86
C PRO A 426 -22.53 21.60 -31.09
N VAL A 427 -21.91 22.09 -30.01
CA VAL A 427 -21.00 21.30 -29.18
C VAL A 427 -21.80 20.38 -28.26
N LEU A 428 -22.86 20.90 -27.64
CA LEU A 428 -23.78 20.09 -26.84
C LEU A 428 -24.52 19.07 -27.72
N ASP A 429 -24.96 19.46 -28.91
CA ASP A 429 -25.62 18.55 -29.86
C ASP A 429 -24.73 17.36 -30.20
N THR A 430 -23.44 17.62 -30.42
CA THR A 430 -22.44 16.58 -30.67
C THR A 430 -22.21 15.73 -29.42
N ALA A 431 -22.13 16.34 -28.23
CA ALA A 431 -21.99 15.62 -26.97
C ALA A 431 -23.17 14.67 -26.70
N VAL A 432 -24.41 15.13 -26.91
CA VAL A 432 -25.63 14.33 -26.75
C VAL A 432 -25.63 13.14 -27.72
N ARG A 433 -25.27 13.37 -28.99
CA ARG A 433 -25.16 12.30 -29.99
C ARG A 433 -24.09 11.27 -29.65
N LEU A 434 -22.94 11.71 -29.11
CA LEU A 434 -21.81 10.83 -28.78
C LEU A 434 -21.96 10.13 -27.42
N TYR A 435 -22.78 10.65 -26.51
CA TYR A 435 -22.85 10.18 -25.13
C TYR A 435 -23.03 8.66 -24.98
N PRO A 436 -23.95 7.98 -25.71
CA PRO A 436 -24.09 6.53 -25.57
C PRO A 436 -22.80 5.75 -25.88
N ARG A 437 -21.97 6.26 -26.80
CA ARG A 437 -20.68 5.66 -27.16
C ARG A 437 -19.61 5.97 -26.12
N LEU A 438 -19.62 7.20 -25.56
CA LEU A 438 -18.73 7.60 -24.48
C LEU A 438 -19.00 6.76 -23.21
N GLU A 439 -20.27 6.59 -22.85
CA GLU A 439 -20.70 5.81 -21.69
C GLU A 439 -20.33 4.32 -21.85
N ALA A 440 -20.64 3.71 -22.98
CA ALA A 440 -20.26 2.33 -23.26
C ALA A 440 -18.73 2.12 -23.25
N PHE A 441 -17.95 3.12 -23.64
CA PHE A 441 -16.50 3.06 -23.56
C PHE A 441 -15.98 3.00 -22.11
N LEU A 442 -16.64 3.71 -21.18
CA LEU A 442 -16.23 3.76 -19.77
C LEU A 442 -16.60 2.51 -18.97
N GLN A 443 -17.73 1.89 -19.31
CA GLN A 443 -18.20 0.68 -18.64
C GLN A 443 -17.37 -0.53 -19.06
N GLN A 444 -17.03 -1.43 -18.13
CA GLN A 444 -16.28 -2.65 -18.40
C GLN A 444 -16.72 -3.77 -17.47
N GLY A 445 -16.89 -4.98 -18.02
CA GLY A 445 -17.28 -6.15 -17.24
C GLY A 445 -16.18 -6.64 -16.30
N ILE A 446 -16.54 -7.28 -15.18
CA ILE A 446 -15.57 -7.79 -14.19
C ILE A 446 -14.58 -8.79 -14.82
N ASN A 447 -15.06 -9.62 -15.75
CA ASN A 447 -14.28 -10.65 -16.46
C ASN A 447 -13.73 -10.16 -17.81
N GLU A 448 -13.93 -8.88 -18.14
CA GLU A 448 -13.41 -8.26 -19.34
C GLU A 448 -12.04 -7.64 -19.02
N CYS A 449 -11.03 -7.98 -19.80
CA CYS A 449 -9.70 -7.35 -19.75
C CYS A 449 -9.53 -6.50 -21.02
N GLU A 450 -9.10 -5.26 -20.86
CA GLU A 450 -8.78 -4.38 -21.98
C GLU A 450 -7.29 -4.00 -21.96
N PRO A 451 -6.46 -4.62 -22.83
CA PRO A 451 -5.06 -4.26 -22.97
C PRO A 451 -4.86 -2.82 -23.46
N TYR A 452 -3.70 -2.24 -23.15
CA TYR A 452 -3.35 -0.86 -23.44
C TYR A 452 -3.56 -0.47 -24.91
N ASP A 453 -2.90 -1.13 -25.86
CA ASP A 453 -2.99 -0.78 -27.28
C ASP A 453 -4.43 -0.86 -27.82
N SER A 454 -5.19 -1.86 -27.37
CA SER A 454 -6.60 -2.03 -27.73
C SER A 454 -7.46 -0.91 -27.13
N ALA A 455 -7.21 -0.48 -25.89
CA ALA A 455 -7.91 0.63 -25.25
C ALA A 455 -7.72 1.96 -26.01
N LEU A 456 -6.49 2.25 -26.49
CA LEU A 456 -6.22 3.43 -27.32
C LEU A 456 -6.98 3.39 -28.65
N GLN A 457 -6.95 2.23 -29.33
CA GLN A 457 -7.67 2.06 -30.60
C GLN A 457 -9.18 2.24 -30.42
N LYS A 458 -9.76 1.64 -29.37
CA LYS A 458 -11.18 1.80 -29.06
C LYS A 458 -11.54 3.25 -28.74
N LEU A 459 -10.65 4.00 -28.06
CA LEU A 459 -10.89 5.42 -27.80
C LEU A 459 -10.94 6.22 -29.10
N ALA A 460 -10.00 5.99 -30.01
CA ALA A 460 -10.00 6.65 -31.32
C ALA A 460 -11.28 6.31 -32.13
N GLN A 461 -11.74 5.06 -32.03
CA GLN A 461 -12.95 4.60 -32.72
C GLN A 461 -14.23 5.27 -32.23
N VAL A 462 -14.28 5.78 -30.99
CA VAL A 462 -15.43 6.53 -30.46
C VAL A 462 -15.79 7.71 -31.37
N PHE A 463 -14.79 8.35 -31.98
CA PHE A 463 -14.99 9.54 -32.82
C PHE A 463 -15.10 9.24 -34.32
N SER A 464 -14.64 8.08 -34.79
CA SER A 464 -14.54 7.75 -36.23
C SER A 464 -15.84 7.23 -36.87
N GLY A 465 -16.97 7.24 -36.15
CA GLY A 465 -18.25 6.70 -36.62
C GLY A 465 -19.37 7.74 -36.76
N GLY A 466 -19.02 9.00 -37.01
CA GLY A 466 -19.96 10.12 -37.07
C GLY A 466 -19.83 10.94 -38.35
N ALA A 467 -19.75 10.28 -39.50
CA ALA A 467 -19.93 10.87 -40.82
C ALA A 467 -21.28 10.44 -41.39
#